data_AF-A0A961B5A1-F1
#
_entry.id   AF-A0A961B5A1-F1
#
_cell.length_a   1.000
_cell.length_b   1.000
_cell.length_c   1.000
_cell.angle_alpha   90.00
_cell.angle_beta   90.00
_cell.angle_gamma   90.00
#
_symmetry.space_group_name_H-M   'P 1'
#
loop_
_entity.id
_entity.type
_entity.pdbx_description
1 polymer ?
#
loop_
_entity_poly.entity_id
_entity_poly.type
_entity_poly.pdbx_seq_one_letter_code
_entity_poly.pdbx_strand_id
1 'polypeptide(L)'
;VWAFIILTIDRALLSTYRSYQGITRKLSQFSIRIVVAALMGITISHPLTLLLFRDTIVSEIERERAAELEQVRQEFSAKKADVEGRISGVEDQIASRRDEWQKTFEAQFVGEVVQNTENAAGKTRPPEVQARLDQKLGEATGAFRASLEAAENEIADLQPEYAKIQTELGFWQAEFEREVNGQRSGIVGLGPRARSIQDDQLAWRRDEAKRLGDSLAYLTTVRNDLATAKKAAEEQVTAEFVAIAAEKSERLKAERERIADLKRQVQSAQAEQFVEQQNGIRSTISAQIDTRLEEMSRLQGEVAAIGTDEQERIGAIKAEPRRDILTQTLALHRLFNAGQEGGQFALIAYGVLALLFMLVDTIPLIVKFFSKPGPYDTLVDCEEVRFDTERQAFLKSYDRYMEELAGSRLLHLSPHNKPLERALIEGVDRSRAAKEFMEHLLDLERAFEERVSEERAQLAEKAGEKSARSRAAILEQIAETFYGDLRDRMASFFDGDAARAAAAKGWA
;
A
#
# COMPACT_ATOMS: atom_id res chain seq x y z
N VAL A 1 59.87 -16.82 -11.05
CA VAL A 1 59.21 -18.11 -11.36
C VAL A 1 58.69 -18.14 -12.79
N TRP A 2 57.76 -17.26 -13.20
CA TRP A 2 57.21 -17.24 -14.57
C TRP A 2 58.26 -17.14 -15.70
N ALA A 3 59.27 -16.27 -15.58
CA ALA A 3 60.34 -16.17 -16.57
C ALA A 3 61.13 -17.49 -16.77
N PHE A 4 61.33 -18.25 -15.69
CA PHE A 4 62.01 -19.54 -15.74
C PHE A 4 61.13 -20.61 -16.42
N ILE A 5 59.82 -20.61 -16.13
CA ILE A 5 58.85 -21.50 -16.78
C ILE A 5 58.79 -21.21 -18.28
N ILE A 6 58.67 -19.95 -18.69
CA ILE A 6 58.64 -19.56 -20.10
C ILE A 6 59.93 -19.97 -20.81
N LEU A 7 61.10 -19.68 -20.23
CA LEU A 7 62.39 -20.05 -20.83
C LEU A 7 62.60 -21.57 -20.94
N THR A 8 62.14 -22.35 -19.96
CA THR A 8 62.29 -23.81 -19.98
C THR A 8 61.34 -24.47 -20.98
N ILE A 9 60.08 -24.01 -21.05
CA ILE A 9 59.11 -24.48 -22.04
C ILE A 9 59.53 -24.08 -23.45
N ASP A 10 59.95 -22.83 -23.65
CA ASP A 10 60.40 -22.34 -24.96
C ASP A 10 61.63 -23.12 -25.44
N ARG A 11 62.61 -23.34 -24.54
CA ARG A 11 63.80 -24.16 -24.83
C ARG A 11 63.46 -25.61 -25.15
N ALA A 12 62.57 -26.24 -24.38
CA ALA A 12 62.15 -27.62 -24.63
C ALA A 12 61.49 -27.75 -26.01
N LEU A 13 60.65 -26.78 -26.38
CA LEU A 13 59.94 -26.77 -27.66
C LEU A 13 60.88 -26.47 -28.85
N LEU A 14 61.85 -25.55 -28.69
CA LEU A 14 62.89 -25.30 -29.69
C LEU A 14 63.81 -26.51 -29.87
N SER A 15 64.13 -27.22 -28.79
CA SER A 15 64.95 -28.44 -28.84
C SER A 15 64.23 -29.63 -29.49
N THR A 16 62.90 -29.65 -29.43
CA THR A 16 62.09 -30.70 -30.06
C THR A 16 61.81 -30.38 -31.53
N TYR A 17 62.08 -29.16 -32.00
CA TYR A 17 61.89 -28.79 -33.40
C TYR A 17 62.89 -29.53 -34.28
N ARG A 18 62.37 -30.20 -35.31
CA ARG A 18 63.17 -31.00 -36.22
C ARG A 18 63.06 -30.52 -37.66
N SER A 19 64.21 -30.25 -38.27
CA SER A 19 64.25 -29.54 -39.53
C SER A 19 63.81 -30.40 -40.73
N TYR A 20 64.04 -31.72 -40.72
CA TYR A 20 63.66 -32.60 -41.84
C TYR A 20 62.27 -33.27 -41.77
N GLN A 21 61.44 -32.94 -40.78
CA GLN A 21 60.07 -33.50 -40.72
C GLN A 21 59.15 -32.92 -41.81
N GLY A 22 58.14 -33.70 -42.21
CA GLY A 22 57.12 -33.27 -43.18
C GLY A 22 56.33 -32.03 -42.71
N ILE A 23 55.88 -31.21 -43.66
CA ILE A 23 55.20 -29.92 -43.39
C ILE A 23 53.98 -30.09 -42.46
N THR A 24 53.21 -31.16 -42.63
CA THR A 24 52.03 -31.47 -41.79
C THR A 24 52.41 -31.77 -40.34
N ARG A 25 53.50 -32.53 -40.12
CA ARG A 25 54.00 -32.87 -38.79
C ARG A 25 54.60 -31.64 -38.10
N LYS A 26 55.30 -30.78 -38.85
CA LYS A 26 55.76 -29.47 -38.39
C LYS A 26 54.59 -28.58 -37.95
N LEU A 27 53.55 -28.45 -38.79
CA LEU A 27 52.37 -27.65 -38.47
C LEU A 27 51.64 -28.18 -37.22
N SER A 28 51.55 -29.50 -37.05
CA SER A 28 50.97 -30.13 -35.86
C SER A 28 51.80 -29.89 -34.59
N GLN A 29 53.12 -29.77 -34.70
CA GLN A 29 53.98 -29.45 -33.56
C GLN A 29 53.85 -27.97 -33.17
N PHE A 30 53.66 -27.09 -34.15
CA PHE A 30 53.45 -25.66 -33.93
C PHE A 30 52.03 -25.31 -33.45
N SER A 31 51.01 -26.08 -33.84
CA SER A 31 49.61 -25.78 -33.50
C SER A 31 49.37 -25.75 -31.99
N ILE A 32 49.94 -26.69 -31.23
CA ILE A 32 49.85 -26.72 -29.77
C ILE A 32 50.38 -25.41 -29.18
N ARG A 33 51.48 -24.88 -29.71
CA ARG A 33 52.06 -23.62 -29.23
C ARG A 33 51.28 -22.39 -29.67
N ILE A 34 50.71 -22.39 -30.87
CA ILE A 34 49.79 -21.34 -31.33
C ILE A 34 48.57 -21.29 -30.40
N VAL A 35 48.04 -22.44 -29.99
CA VAL A 35 46.92 -22.52 -29.03
C VAL A 35 47.33 -22.01 -27.65
N VAL A 36 48.49 -22.42 -27.12
CA VAL A 36 48.99 -21.93 -25.82
C VAL A 36 49.25 -20.42 -25.87
N ALA A 37 49.88 -19.91 -26.94
CA ALA A 37 50.12 -18.49 -27.13
C ALA A 37 48.82 -17.68 -27.28
N ALA A 38 47.80 -18.24 -27.93
CA ALA A 38 46.48 -17.62 -28.01
C ALA A 38 45.80 -17.53 -26.64
N LEU A 39 45.85 -18.62 -25.84
CA LEU A 39 45.33 -18.62 -24.47
C LEU A 39 46.08 -17.63 -23.57
N MET A 40 47.41 -17.64 -23.60
CA MET A 40 48.24 -16.69 -22.83
C MET A 40 48.00 -15.25 -23.30
N GLY A 41 47.91 -15.01 -24.61
CA GLY A 41 47.60 -13.70 -25.18
C GLY A 41 46.24 -13.15 -24.73
N ILE A 42 45.20 -13.98 -24.75
CA ILE A 42 43.84 -13.61 -24.28
C ILE A 42 43.82 -13.36 -22.76
N THR A 43 44.50 -14.20 -21.98
CA THR A 43 44.52 -14.07 -20.50
C THR A 43 45.31 -12.86 -20.03
N ILE A 44 46.37 -12.46 -20.73
CA ILE A 44 47.18 -11.27 -20.41
C ILE A 44 46.51 -10.00 -20.95
N SER A 45 45.90 -10.05 -22.14
CA SER A 45 45.25 -8.88 -22.74
C SER A 45 44.04 -8.41 -21.94
N HIS A 46 43.30 -9.34 -21.33
CA HIS A 46 42.07 -9.01 -20.61
C HIS A 46 42.28 -8.02 -19.44
N PRO A 47 43.12 -8.28 -18.41
CA PRO A 47 43.37 -7.32 -17.35
C PRO A 47 44.02 -6.02 -17.85
N LEU A 48 44.85 -6.09 -18.88
CA LEU A 48 45.46 -4.89 -19.48
C LEU A 48 44.40 -4.00 -20.13
N THR A 49 43.42 -4.59 -20.82
CA THR A 49 42.33 -3.85 -21.45
C THR A 49 41.39 -3.23 -20.44
N LEU A 50 41.14 -3.89 -19.30
CA LEU A 50 40.42 -3.30 -18.18
C LEU A 50 41.15 -2.08 -17.60
N LEU A 51 42.48 -2.13 -17.52
CA LEU A 51 43.29 -0.98 -17.06
C LEU A 51 43.30 0.17 -18.07
N LEU A 52 43.42 -0.15 -19.37
CA LEU A 52 43.46 0.85 -20.44
C LEU A 52 42.14 1.64 -20.55
N PHE A 53 41.01 0.94 -20.40
CA PHE A 53 39.67 1.52 -20.53
C PHE A 53 38.98 1.78 -19.18
N ARG A 54 39.74 1.87 -18.09
CA ARG A 54 39.19 2.01 -16.73
C ARG A 54 38.16 3.12 -16.62
N ASP A 55 38.46 4.30 -17.16
CA ASP A 55 37.57 5.47 -17.04
C ASP A 55 36.30 5.32 -17.88
N THR A 56 36.40 4.71 -19.07
CA THR A 56 35.25 4.39 -19.91
C THR A 56 34.36 3.33 -19.28
N ILE A 57 34.96 2.31 -18.66
CA ILE A 57 34.23 1.26 -17.93
C ILE A 57 33.51 1.86 -16.72
N VAL A 58 34.17 2.72 -15.95
CA VAL A 58 33.55 3.40 -14.81
C VAL A 58 32.38 4.28 -15.26
N SER A 59 32.54 5.02 -16.36
CA SER A 59 31.46 5.84 -16.93
C SER A 59 30.25 5.00 -17.35
N GLU A 60 30.46 3.83 -17.97
CA GLU A 60 29.36 2.95 -18.36
C GLU A 60 28.65 2.33 -17.14
N ILE A 61 29.40 1.98 -16.08
CA ILE A 61 28.83 1.52 -14.80
C ILE A 61 28.01 2.64 -14.14
N GLU A 62 28.48 3.89 -14.20
CA GLU A 62 27.73 5.06 -13.70
C GLU A 62 26.46 5.32 -14.52
N ARG A 63 26.51 5.11 -15.83
CA ARG A 63 25.34 5.20 -16.71
C ARG A 63 24.31 4.13 -16.39
N GLU A 64 24.72 2.89 -16.16
CA GLU A 64 23.84 1.81 -15.71
C GLU A 64 23.22 2.15 -14.35
N ARG A 65 24.03 2.64 -13.41
CA ARG A 65 23.53 3.12 -12.12
C ARG A 65 22.52 4.25 -12.28
N ALA A 66 22.75 5.18 -13.20
CA ALA A 66 21.80 6.27 -13.48
C ALA A 66 20.48 5.74 -14.04
N ALA A 67 20.52 4.77 -14.95
CA ALA A 67 19.31 4.13 -15.50
C ALA A 67 18.54 3.35 -14.43
N GLU A 68 19.23 2.61 -13.57
CA GLU A 68 18.62 1.91 -12.42
C GLU A 68 17.99 2.88 -11.43
N LEU A 69 18.68 3.99 -11.12
CA LEU A 69 18.14 5.06 -10.28
C LEU A 69 16.90 5.71 -10.89
N GLU A 70 16.86 5.87 -12.22
CA GLU A 70 15.69 6.40 -12.92
C GLU A 70 14.52 5.43 -12.87
N GLN A 71 14.74 4.13 -13.06
CA GLN A 71 13.71 3.11 -12.90
C GLN A 71 13.14 3.11 -11.48
N VAL A 72 14.00 3.14 -10.46
CA VAL A 72 13.59 3.20 -9.06
C VAL A 72 12.76 4.46 -8.78
N ARG A 73 13.19 5.62 -9.29
CA ARG A 73 12.42 6.87 -9.20
C ARG A 73 11.05 6.76 -9.86
N GLN A 74 10.97 6.14 -11.04
CA GLN A 74 9.69 5.92 -11.73
C GLN A 74 8.77 5.03 -10.89
N GLU A 75 9.27 3.92 -10.34
CA GLU A 75 8.50 3.03 -9.47
C GLU A 75 7.95 3.77 -8.23
N PHE A 76 8.77 4.56 -7.56
CA PHE A 76 8.35 5.34 -6.40
C PHE A 76 7.43 6.50 -6.77
N SER A 77 7.64 7.17 -7.91
CA SER A 77 6.72 8.21 -8.40
C SER A 77 5.33 7.65 -8.70
N ALA A 78 5.24 6.44 -9.26
CA ALA A 78 3.97 5.77 -9.51
C ALA A 78 3.24 5.44 -8.21
N LYS A 79 3.97 4.95 -7.19
CA LYS A 79 3.42 4.72 -5.85
C LYS A 79 2.94 6.00 -5.18
N LYS A 80 3.73 7.09 -5.27
CA LYS A 80 3.33 8.40 -4.75
C LYS A 80 2.07 8.92 -5.44
N ALA A 81 2.00 8.82 -6.77
CA ALA A 81 0.83 9.25 -7.54
C ALA A 81 -0.44 8.46 -7.18
N ASP A 82 -0.34 7.16 -6.91
CA ASP A 82 -1.47 6.34 -6.44
C ASP A 82 -1.99 6.83 -5.07
N VAL A 83 -1.08 7.08 -4.12
CA VAL A 83 -1.46 7.58 -2.79
C VAL A 83 -1.98 9.02 -2.87
N GLU A 84 -1.38 9.88 -3.70
CA GLU A 84 -1.86 11.24 -3.96
C GLU A 84 -3.27 11.24 -4.57
N GLY A 85 -3.58 10.31 -5.48
CA GLY A 85 -4.94 10.12 -6.01
C GLY A 85 -5.94 9.67 -4.95
N ARG A 86 -5.51 8.86 -3.97
CA ARG A 86 -6.34 8.50 -2.80
C ARG A 86 -6.56 9.71 -1.89
N ILE A 87 -5.53 10.56 -1.69
CA ILE A 87 -5.63 11.81 -0.91
C ILE A 87 -6.65 12.75 -1.56
N SER A 88 -6.55 13.01 -2.87
CA SER A 88 -7.51 13.88 -3.56
C SER A 88 -8.95 13.35 -3.47
N GLY A 89 -9.12 12.02 -3.55
CA GLY A 89 -10.43 11.40 -3.35
C GLY A 89 -11.01 11.58 -1.95
N VAL A 90 -10.16 11.61 -0.91
CA VAL A 90 -10.57 11.90 0.48
C VAL A 90 -10.83 13.41 0.66
N GLU A 91 -10.03 14.27 0.04
CA GLU A 91 -10.22 15.73 0.05
C GLU A 91 -11.58 16.12 -0.55
N ASP A 92 -11.97 15.51 -1.67
CA ASP A 92 -13.28 15.72 -2.31
C ASP A 92 -14.43 15.30 -1.39
N GLN A 93 -14.27 14.17 -0.68
CA GLN A 93 -15.26 13.70 0.30
C GLN A 93 -15.37 14.66 1.49
N ILE A 94 -14.26 15.20 1.99
CA ILE A 94 -14.24 16.20 3.06
C ILE A 94 -14.93 17.48 2.59
N ALA A 95 -14.65 17.94 1.37
CA ALA A 95 -15.30 19.12 0.79
C ALA A 95 -16.83 18.93 0.70
N SER A 96 -17.27 17.79 0.17
CA SER A 96 -18.71 17.47 0.10
C SER A 96 -19.38 17.44 1.48
N ARG A 97 -18.72 16.89 2.51
CA ARG A 97 -19.25 16.89 3.88
C ARG A 97 -19.26 18.27 4.52
N ARG A 98 -18.29 19.13 4.21
CA ARG A 98 -18.28 20.54 4.64
C ARG A 98 -19.40 21.34 4.00
N ASP A 99 -19.73 21.08 2.74
CA ASP A 99 -20.87 21.70 2.08
C ASP A 99 -22.21 21.24 2.69
N GLU A 100 -22.35 19.94 2.98
CA GLU A 100 -23.50 19.41 3.71
C GLU A 100 -23.62 20.05 5.10
N TRP A 101 -22.51 20.19 5.82
CA TRP A 101 -22.44 20.89 7.10
C TRP A 101 -22.94 22.33 6.96
N GLN A 102 -22.44 23.08 5.97
CA GLN A 102 -22.84 24.47 5.75
C GLN A 102 -24.34 24.61 5.45
N LYS A 103 -24.90 23.71 4.64
CA LYS A 103 -26.36 23.66 4.35
C LYS A 103 -27.21 23.50 5.61
N THR A 104 -26.70 22.86 6.67
CA THR A 104 -27.43 22.77 7.96
C THR A 104 -27.61 24.11 8.67
N PHE A 105 -26.81 25.13 8.36
CA PHE A 105 -26.95 26.48 8.91
C PHE A 105 -27.89 27.35 8.06
N GLU A 106 -28.04 27.02 6.77
CA GLU A 106 -28.88 27.75 5.83
C GLU A 106 -30.36 27.31 5.86
N ALA A 107 -30.67 26.18 6.48
CA ALA A 107 -32.04 25.68 6.60
C ALA A 107 -32.92 26.67 7.40
N GLN A 108 -33.68 27.49 6.68
CA GLN A 108 -34.56 28.51 7.23
C GLN A 108 -35.78 27.87 7.89
N PHE A 109 -36.14 28.32 9.09
CA PHE A 109 -37.31 27.85 9.83
C PHE A 109 -38.58 28.25 9.06
N VAL A 110 -39.19 27.32 8.32
CA VAL A 110 -40.48 27.55 7.63
C VAL A 110 -41.59 27.60 8.68
N GLY A 111 -41.70 28.74 9.35
CA GLY A 111 -42.72 29.05 10.37
C GLY A 111 -43.75 30.08 9.91
N GLU A 112 -43.75 30.48 8.64
CA GLU A 112 -44.58 31.57 8.12
C GLU A 112 -45.89 31.04 7.47
N VAL A 113 -46.76 30.39 8.26
CA VAL A 113 -48.11 30.00 7.79
C VAL A 113 -49.24 30.48 8.72
N VAL A 114 -48.96 31.36 9.70
CA VAL A 114 -50.00 31.81 10.66
C VAL A 114 -50.19 33.32 10.67
N GLN A 115 -50.16 33.97 9.50
CA GLN A 115 -50.51 35.41 9.38
C GLN A 115 -51.97 35.69 8.93
N ASN A 116 -52.78 34.67 8.60
CA ASN A 116 -54.14 34.90 8.08
C ASN A 116 -55.29 34.60 9.06
N THR A 117 -55.14 34.94 10.35
CA THR A 117 -56.27 34.90 11.31
C THR A 117 -56.41 36.14 12.17
N GLU A 118 -55.85 37.29 11.77
CA GLU A 118 -56.07 38.55 12.50
C GLU A 118 -57.24 39.39 11.97
N ASN A 119 -57.82 39.03 10.82
CA ASN A 119 -58.91 39.78 10.21
C ASN A 119 -60.30 39.19 10.52
N ALA A 120 -60.69 39.17 11.79
CA ALA A 120 -62.08 39.00 12.20
C ALA A 120 -62.38 39.65 13.55
N ALA A 121 -61.88 40.86 13.78
CA ALA A 121 -62.29 41.70 14.91
C ALA A 121 -63.12 42.89 14.39
N GLY A 122 -64.26 42.58 13.79
CA GLY A 122 -65.31 43.56 13.53
C GLY A 122 -65.84 44.09 14.87
N LYS A 123 -65.74 45.41 15.08
CA LYS A 123 -66.26 46.17 16.23
C LYS A 123 -67.79 46.25 16.24
N THR A 124 -68.48 45.14 16.17
CA THR A 124 -69.93 45.10 16.31
C THR A 124 -70.30 44.08 17.36
N ARG A 125 -70.95 44.56 18.43
CA ARG A 125 -71.68 43.70 19.37
C ARG A 125 -72.49 42.68 18.54
N PRO A 126 -72.40 41.37 18.81
CA PRO A 126 -73.08 40.37 17.99
C PRO A 126 -74.57 40.71 17.88
N PRO A 127 -75.19 40.65 16.68
CA PRO A 127 -76.62 40.95 16.50
C PRO A 127 -77.51 40.07 17.38
N GLU A 128 -77.05 38.86 17.72
CA GLU A 128 -77.74 37.94 18.65
C GLU A 128 -77.82 38.46 20.09
N VAL A 129 -76.81 39.21 20.56
CA VAL A 129 -76.79 39.77 21.92
C VAL A 129 -77.69 41.00 22.00
N GLN A 130 -77.77 41.79 20.92
CA GLN A 130 -78.69 42.92 20.82
C GLN A 130 -80.15 42.43 20.81
N ALA A 131 -80.47 41.42 19.99
CA ALA A 131 -81.80 40.83 19.96
C ALA A 131 -82.26 40.27 21.32
N ARG A 132 -81.35 39.65 22.08
CA ARG A 132 -81.64 39.17 23.45
C ARG A 132 -81.84 40.28 24.46
N LEU A 133 -81.10 41.38 24.35
CA LEU A 133 -81.28 42.58 25.18
C LEU A 133 -82.66 43.19 24.90
N ASP A 134 -83.00 43.37 23.63
CA ASP A 134 -84.25 43.99 23.20
C ASP A 134 -85.46 43.14 23.62
N GLN A 135 -85.36 41.81 23.55
CA GLN A 135 -86.39 40.90 24.05
C GLN A 135 -86.63 41.09 25.56
N LYS A 136 -85.56 41.04 26.38
CA LYS A 136 -85.69 41.21 27.83
C LYS A 136 -86.12 42.62 28.22
N LEU A 137 -85.71 43.65 27.48
CA LEU A 137 -86.17 45.02 27.66
C LEU A 137 -87.66 45.12 27.33
N GLY A 138 -88.13 44.44 26.27
CA GLY A 138 -89.54 44.35 25.90
C GLY A 138 -90.39 43.68 26.98
N GLU A 139 -89.92 42.56 27.54
CA GLU A 139 -90.60 41.85 28.63
C GLU A 139 -90.68 42.69 29.92
N ALA A 140 -89.59 43.38 30.29
CA ALA A 140 -89.52 44.18 31.51
C ALA A 140 -90.29 45.52 31.43
N THR A 141 -90.35 46.14 30.24
CA THR A 141 -90.98 47.46 30.05
C THR A 141 -92.38 47.39 29.48
N GLY A 142 -92.84 46.24 28.98
CA GLY A 142 -94.14 46.09 28.32
C GLY A 142 -95.32 46.49 29.21
N ALA A 143 -95.34 46.05 30.48
CA ALA A 143 -96.40 46.40 31.43
C ALA A 143 -96.42 47.90 31.78
N PHE A 144 -95.24 48.51 31.92
CA PHE A 144 -95.11 49.95 32.17
C PHE A 144 -95.52 50.79 30.96
N ARG A 145 -95.18 50.36 29.74
CA ARG A 145 -95.62 51.02 28.49
C ARG A 145 -97.14 50.99 28.34
N ALA A 146 -97.77 49.83 28.55
CA ALA A 146 -99.22 49.70 28.47
C ALA A 146 -99.94 50.57 29.53
N SER A 147 -99.39 50.63 30.76
CA SER A 147 -99.95 51.46 31.84
C SER A 147 -99.75 52.96 31.61
N LEU A 148 -98.63 53.36 30.99
CA LEU A 148 -98.38 54.74 30.57
C LEU A 148 -99.31 55.17 29.45
N GLU A 149 -99.48 54.33 28.42
CA GLU A 149 -100.41 54.59 27.32
C GLU A 149 -101.85 54.72 27.84
N ALA A 150 -102.27 53.87 28.79
CA ALA A 150 -103.58 53.99 29.42
C ALA A 150 -103.75 55.32 30.19
N ALA A 151 -102.78 55.70 31.03
CA ALA A 151 -102.81 56.96 31.77
C ALA A 151 -102.76 58.20 30.86
N GLU A 152 -102.00 58.14 29.75
CA GLU A 152 -101.93 59.21 28.75
C GLU A 152 -103.24 59.37 27.99
N ASN A 153 -103.91 58.27 27.64
CA ASN A 153 -105.25 58.30 27.03
C ASN A 153 -106.28 58.90 27.99
N GLU A 154 -106.28 58.49 29.26
CA GLU A 154 -107.19 59.06 30.28
C GLU A 154 -106.94 60.56 30.50
N ILE A 155 -105.68 61.00 30.51
CA ILE A 155 -105.34 62.43 30.54
C ILE A 155 -105.85 63.13 29.28
N ALA A 156 -105.63 62.54 28.09
CA ALA A 156 -106.04 63.12 26.82
C ALA A 156 -107.56 63.27 26.70
N ASP A 157 -108.34 62.39 27.32
CA ASP A 157 -109.80 62.44 27.36
C ASP A 157 -110.33 63.48 28.37
N LEU A 158 -109.75 63.55 29.57
CA LEU A 158 -110.18 64.48 30.63
C LEU A 158 -109.70 65.92 30.43
N GLN A 159 -108.55 66.12 29.76
CA GLN A 159 -107.98 67.44 29.48
C GLN A 159 -108.93 68.38 28.71
N PRO A 160 -109.59 67.97 27.60
CA PRO A 160 -110.53 68.83 26.89
C PRO A 160 -111.81 69.11 27.69
N GLU A 161 -112.28 68.16 28.51
CA GLU A 161 -113.43 68.36 29.41
C GLU A 161 -113.12 69.38 30.49
N TYR A 162 -111.96 69.26 31.13
CA TYR A 162 -111.45 70.24 32.09
C TYR A 162 -111.29 71.62 31.45
N ALA A 163 -110.72 71.70 30.24
CA ALA A 163 -110.57 72.97 29.51
C ALA A 163 -111.94 73.62 29.21
N LYS A 164 -112.95 72.85 28.80
CA LYS A 164 -114.31 73.37 28.60
C LYS A 164 -114.89 73.94 29.89
N ILE A 165 -114.85 73.20 30.99
CA ILE A 165 -115.40 73.66 32.27
C ILE A 165 -114.66 74.90 32.79
N GLN A 166 -113.34 75.00 32.58
CA GLN A 166 -112.57 76.20 32.90
C GLN A 166 -113.00 77.41 32.06
N THR A 167 -113.24 77.25 30.75
CA THR A 167 -113.76 78.34 29.91
C THR A 167 -115.17 78.77 30.32
N GLU A 168 -116.04 77.81 30.66
CA GLU A 168 -117.39 78.10 31.17
C GLU A 168 -117.34 78.80 32.54
N LEU A 169 -116.46 78.37 33.44
CA LEU A 169 -116.21 79.04 34.72
C LEU A 169 -115.76 80.48 34.50
N GLY A 170 -114.79 80.71 33.62
CA GLY A 170 -114.31 82.06 33.31
C GLY A 170 -115.42 82.95 32.73
N PHE A 171 -116.26 82.40 31.85
CA PHE A 171 -117.41 83.10 31.29
C PHE A 171 -118.46 83.46 32.37
N TRP A 172 -118.86 82.50 33.20
CA TRP A 172 -119.87 82.73 34.24
C TRP A 172 -119.34 83.56 35.42
N GLN A 173 -118.05 83.50 35.73
CA GLN A 173 -117.41 84.38 36.71
C GLN A 173 -117.44 85.83 36.20
N ALA A 174 -117.12 86.06 34.94
CA ALA A 174 -117.22 87.39 34.34
C ALA A 174 -118.68 87.92 34.32
N GLU A 175 -119.67 87.08 34.00
CA GLU A 175 -121.09 87.47 34.05
C GLU A 175 -121.59 87.71 35.49
N PHE A 176 -121.14 86.92 36.47
CA PHE A 176 -121.43 87.15 37.89
C PHE A 176 -120.84 88.47 38.38
N GLU A 177 -119.56 88.75 38.07
CA GLU A 177 -118.90 90.02 38.41
C GLU A 177 -119.60 91.21 37.74
N ARG A 178 -120.02 91.08 36.48
CA ARG A 178 -120.79 92.13 35.77
C ARG A 178 -122.15 92.42 36.41
N GLU A 179 -122.87 91.39 36.88
CA GLU A 179 -124.15 91.55 37.58
C GLU A 179 -123.97 92.13 38.99
N VAL A 180 -122.98 91.66 39.75
CA VAL A 180 -122.67 92.21 41.09
C VAL A 180 -122.24 93.67 41.02
N ASN A 181 -121.52 94.06 39.96
CA ASN A 181 -121.08 95.42 39.70
C ASN A 181 -122.18 96.32 39.07
N GLY A 182 -123.42 95.84 38.94
CA GLY A 182 -124.60 96.65 38.58
C GLY A 182 -124.71 97.06 37.11
N GLN A 183 -123.90 96.49 36.20
CA GLN A 183 -123.81 96.93 34.80
C GLN A 183 -124.97 96.45 33.89
N ARG A 184 -125.82 95.53 34.36
CA ARG A 184 -126.96 94.99 33.59
C ARG A 184 -128.31 95.11 34.28
N SER A 185 -128.38 94.86 35.59
CA SER A 185 -129.63 94.85 36.36
C SER A 185 -129.89 96.14 37.16
N GLY A 186 -128.96 97.11 37.11
CA GLY A 186 -129.13 98.42 37.75
C GLY A 186 -129.12 98.42 39.28
N ILE A 187 -128.90 97.27 39.91
CA ILE A 187 -128.80 97.11 41.37
C ILE A 187 -127.38 96.64 41.70
N VAL A 188 -126.69 97.40 42.55
CA VAL A 188 -125.37 97.03 43.08
C VAL A 188 -125.59 96.11 44.28
N GLY A 189 -125.09 94.86 44.20
CA GLY A 189 -125.22 93.85 45.26
C GLY A 189 -125.88 92.54 44.81
N LEU A 190 -126.00 91.59 45.75
CA LEU A 190 -126.53 90.24 45.49
C LEU A 190 -128.04 90.26 45.21
N GLY A 191 -128.42 90.55 43.98
CA GLY A 191 -129.78 90.38 43.48
C GLY A 191 -130.16 88.90 43.26
N PRO A 192 -131.45 88.57 43.04
CA PRO A 192 -131.91 87.18 42.86
C PRO A 192 -131.19 86.43 41.74
N ARG A 193 -130.87 87.13 40.64
CA ARG A 193 -130.13 86.57 39.49
C ARG A 193 -128.65 86.32 39.79
N ALA A 194 -128.02 87.15 40.60
CA ALA A 194 -126.63 86.93 41.02
C ALA A 194 -126.54 85.67 41.90
N ARG A 195 -127.52 85.47 42.81
CA ARG A 195 -127.64 84.23 43.59
C ARG A 195 -127.88 83.01 42.71
N SER A 196 -128.75 83.08 41.70
CA SER A 196 -128.96 81.95 40.79
C SER A 196 -127.73 81.63 39.93
N ILE A 197 -126.94 82.63 39.52
CA ILE A 197 -125.66 82.37 38.83
C ILE A 197 -124.64 81.72 39.79
N GLN A 198 -124.59 82.18 41.05
CA GLN A 198 -123.71 81.61 42.06
C GLN A 198 -124.05 80.14 42.37
N ASP A 199 -125.32 79.87 42.66
CA ASP A 199 -125.78 78.57 43.15
C ASP A 199 -126.03 77.58 42.00
N ASP A 200 -126.68 77.99 40.89
CA ASP A 200 -127.03 77.07 39.80
C ASP A 200 -125.93 76.93 38.74
N GLN A 201 -125.05 77.93 38.57
CA GLN A 201 -124.07 77.93 37.47
C GLN A 201 -122.62 77.83 37.93
N LEU A 202 -122.22 78.50 39.02
CA LEU A 202 -120.84 78.53 39.48
C LEU A 202 -120.49 77.43 40.48
N ALA A 203 -121.39 77.09 41.41
CA ALA A 203 -121.10 76.14 42.48
C ALA A 203 -120.70 74.75 41.94
N TRP A 204 -121.57 74.11 41.14
CA TRP A 204 -121.29 72.78 40.60
C TRP A 204 -120.09 72.78 39.64
N ARG A 205 -119.89 73.84 38.84
CA ARG A 205 -118.74 73.93 37.93
C ARG A 205 -117.42 74.09 38.68
N ARG A 206 -117.42 74.77 39.83
CA ARG A 206 -116.23 74.88 40.69
C ARG A 206 -115.88 73.54 41.31
N ASP A 207 -116.88 72.82 41.81
CA ASP A 207 -116.68 71.48 42.37
C ASP A 207 -116.23 70.49 41.29
N GLU A 208 -116.81 70.58 40.09
CA GLU A 208 -116.48 69.73 38.95
C GLU A 208 -115.08 70.04 38.38
N ALA A 209 -114.72 71.32 38.24
CA ALA A 209 -113.36 71.70 37.87
C ALA A 209 -112.32 71.26 38.91
N LYS A 210 -112.66 71.34 40.21
CA LYS A 210 -111.78 70.84 41.26
C LYS A 210 -111.60 69.33 41.17
N ARG A 211 -112.69 68.58 40.98
CA ARG A 211 -112.67 67.12 40.78
C ARG A 211 -111.81 66.72 39.58
N LEU A 212 -112.03 67.35 38.42
CA LEU A 212 -111.26 67.09 37.21
C LEU A 212 -109.80 67.52 37.37
N GLY A 213 -109.53 68.66 38.00
CA GLY A 213 -108.18 69.13 38.30
C GLY A 213 -107.41 68.19 39.22
N ASP A 214 -108.04 67.71 40.30
CA ASP A 214 -107.46 66.72 41.21
C ASP A 214 -107.22 65.38 40.51
N SER A 215 -108.13 64.95 39.63
CA SER A 215 -107.97 63.73 38.82
C SER A 215 -106.82 63.83 37.81
N LEU A 216 -106.68 64.97 37.12
CA LEU A 216 -105.58 65.22 36.19
C LEU A 216 -104.24 65.35 36.91
N ALA A 217 -104.23 65.98 38.09
CA ALA A 217 -103.04 66.06 38.94
C ALA A 217 -102.60 64.65 39.39
N TYR A 218 -103.54 63.83 39.85
CA TYR A 218 -103.27 62.44 40.21
C TYR A 218 -102.74 61.63 39.02
N LEU A 219 -103.42 61.65 37.87
CA LEU A 219 -102.96 60.93 36.68
C LEU A 219 -101.60 61.43 36.18
N THR A 220 -101.31 62.72 36.31
CA THR A 220 -99.99 63.29 35.97
C THR A 220 -98.89 62.77 36.91
N THR A 221 -99.18 62.65 38.21
CA THR A 221 -98.23 62.05 39.17
C THR A 221 -98.01 60.57 38.86
N VAL A 222 -99.07 59.81 38.63
CA VAL A 222 -99.00 58.39 38.25
C VAL A 222 -98.21 58.20 36.96
N ARG A 223 -98.44 59.03 35.94
CA ARG A 223 -97.65 59.01 34.70
C ARG A 223 -96.17 59.26 34.95
N ASN A 224 -95.82 60.25 35.78
CA ASN A 224 -94.42 60.55 36.08
C ASN A 224 -93.75 59.42 36.88
N ASP A 225 -94.47 58.82 37.83
CA ASP A 225 -93.98 57.68 38.61
C ASP A 225 -93.81 56.42 37.73
N LEU A 226 -94.75 56.17 36.82
CA LEU A 226 -94.62 55.08 35.84
C LEU A 226 -93.48 55.32 34.85
N ALA A 227 -93.25 56.56 34.42
CA ALA A 227 -92.14 56.92 33.53
C ALA A 227 -90.77 56.75 34.22
N THR A 228 -90.66 57.14 35.49
CA THR A 228 -89.44 56.93 36.28
C THR A 228 -89.21 55.46 36.59
N ALA A 229 -90.25 54.70 36.95
CA ALA A 229 -90.17 53.25 37.16
C ALA A 229 -89.76 52.50 35.89
N LYS A 230 -90.30 52.87 34.72
CA LYS A 230 -89.90 52.32 33.41
C LYS A 230 -88.41 52.57 33.15
N LYS A 231 -87.95 53.81 33.34
CA LYS A 231 -86.54 54.18 33.12
C LYS A 231 -85.60 53.42 34.06
N ALA A 232 -85.99 53.28 35.34
CA ALA A 232 -85.23 52.49 36.31
C ALA A 232 -85.14 51.00 35.92
N ALA A 233 -86.23 50.42 35.40
CA ALA A 233 -86.23 49.05 34.89
C ALA A 233 -85.33 48.89 33.65
N GLU A 234 -85.34 49.86 32.72
CA GLU A 234 -84.44 49.87 31.56
C GLU A 234 -82.96 49.96 31.97
N GLU A 235 -82.65 50.85 32.93
CA GLU A 235 -81.30 51.00 33.48
C GLU A 235 -80.82 49.73 34.21
N GLN A 236 -81.69 49.05 34.96
CA GLN A 236 -81.34 47.81 35.65
C GLN A 236 -81.05 46.67 34.66
N VAL A 237 -81.92 46.45 33.67
CA VAL A 237 -81.72 45.38 32.67
C VAL A 237 -80.46 45.65 31.84
N THR A 238 -80.25 46.90 31.41
CA THR A 238 -79.04 47.25 30.66
C THR A 238 -77.77 47.10 31.50
N ALA A 239 -77.80 47.46 32.80
CA ALA A 239 -76.68 47.27 33.71
C ALA A 239 -76.32 45.79 33.90
N GLU A 240 -77.32 44.91 34.11
CA GLU A 240 -77.10 43.46 34.22
C GLU A 240 -76.46 42.87 32.95
N PHE A 241 -76.94 43.26 31.78
CA PHE A 241 -76.37 42.79 30.51
C PHE A 241 -74.96 43.32 30.26
N VAL A 242 -74.67 44.57 30.63
CA VAL A 242 -73.31 45.14 30.55
C VAL A 242 -72.36 44.40 31.48
N ALA A 243 -72.80 44.04 32.69
CA ALA A 243 -72.00 43.25 33.63
C ALA A 243 -71.69 41.84 33.08
N ILE A 244 -72.70 41.14 32.54
CA ILE A 244 -72.52 39.82 31.91
C ILE A 244 -71.60 39.91 30.67
N ALA A 245 -71.74 40.96 29.86
CA ALA A 245 -70.88 41.18 28.71
C ALA A 245 -69.43 41.48 29.12
N ALA A 246 -69.23 42.27 30.17
CA ALA A 246 -67.91 42.55 30.73
C ALA A 246 -67.23 41.26 31.22
N GLU A 247 -67.93 40.44 32.02
CA GLU A 247 -67.40 39.17 32.52
C GLU A 247 -67.02 38.20 31.38
N LYS A 248 -67.88 38.07 30.35
CA LYS A 248 -67.56 37.26 29.17
C LYS A 248 -66.35 37.80 28.41
N SER A 249 -66.20 39.13 28.31
CA SER A 249 -65.07 39.74 27.65
C SER A 249 -63.76 39.48 28.39
N GLU A 250 -63.78 39.52 29.73
CA GLU A 250 -62.62 39.18 30.57
C GLU A 250 -62.25 37.70 30.44
N ARG A 251 -63.23 36.78 30.45
CA ARG A 251 -62.97 35.36 30.20
C ARG A 251 -62.37 35.11 28.80
N LEU A 252 -62.89 35.77 27.76
CA LEU A 252 -62.35 35.67 26.41
C LEU A 252 -60.94 36.26 26.30
N LYS A 253 -60.64 37.35 27.02
CA LYS A 253 -59.27 37.88 27.11
C LYS A 253 -58.33 36.87 27.77
N ALA A 254 -58.72 36.30 28.92
CA ALA A 254 -57.93 35.29 29.62
C ALA A 254 -57.70 34.03 28.77
N GLU A 255 -58.72 33.56 28.02
CA GLU A 255 -58.58 32.45 27.08
C GLU A 255 -57.63 32.80 25.92
N ARG A 256 -57.71 34.02 25.37
CA ARG A 256 -56.81 34.49 24.33
C ARG A 256 -55.36 34.60 24.81
N GLU A 257 -55.15 35.11 26.02
CA GLU A 257 -53.83 35.17 26.65
C GLU A 257 -53.26 33.77 26.85
N ARG A 258 -54.06 32.83 27.39
CA ARG A 258 -53.65 31.43 27.55
C ARG A 258 -53.32 30.77 26.21
N ILE A 259 -54.11 31.00 25.16
CA ILE A 259 -53.83 30.48 23.81
C ILE A 259 -52.55 31.11 23.24
N ALA A 260 -52.32 32.42 23.46
CA ALA A 260 -51.11 33.09 23.02
C ALA A 260 -49.88 32.53 23.75
N ASP A 261 -49.97 32.29 25.06
CA ASP A 261 -48.89 31.70 25.85
C ASP A 261 -48.63 30.24 25.45
N LEU A 262 -49.68 29.45 25.23
CA LEU A 262 -49.55 28.08 24.73
C LEU A 262 -48.90 28.07 23.33
N LYS A 263 -49.28 29.01 22.45
CA LYS A 263 -48.67 29.18 21.13
C LYS A 263 -47.19 29.51 21.24
N ARG A 264 -46.81 30.42 22.15
CA ARG A 264 -45.39 30.74 22.42
C ARG A 264 -44.62 29.53 22.94
N GLN A 265 -45.19 28.76 23.88
CA GLN A 265 -44.58 27.55 24.42
C GLN A 265 -44.41 26.45 23.36
N VAL A 266 -45.41 26.25 22.50
CA VAL A 266 -45.30 25.28 21.40
C VAL A 266 -44.25 25.73 20.39
N GLN A 267 -44.22 27.03 20.05
CA GLN A 267 -43.19 27.57 19.15
C GLN A 267 -41.79 27.46 19.74
N SER A 268 -41.60 27.73 21.05
CA SER A 268 -40.31 27.56 21.72
C SER A 268 -39.89 26.09 21.77
N ALA A 269 -40.81 25.17 22.12
CA ALA A 269 -40.52 23.73 22.15
C ALA A 269 -40.18 23.18 20.75
N GLN A 270 -40.89 23.62 19.71
CA GLN A 270 -40.57 23.25 18.32
C GLN A 270 -39.22 23.80 17.88
N ALA A 271 -38.88 25.03 18.26
CA ALA A 271 -37.58 25.62 17.98
C ALA A 271 -36.45 24.88 18.69
N GLU A 272 -36.63 24.52 19.96
CA GLU A 272 -35.66 23.72 20.74
C GLU A 272 -35.43 22.34 20.13
N GLN A 273 -36.51 21.61 19.80
CA GLN A 273 -36.41 20.31 19.15
C GLN A 273 -35.72 20.38 17.78
N PHE A 274 -36.01 21.42 17.00
CA PHE A 274 -35.34 21.63 15.71
C PHE A 274 -33.85 21.91 15.91
N VAL A 275 -33.48 22.76 16.87
CA VAL A 275 -32.07 23.05 17.18
C VAL A 275 -31.35 21.79 17.66
N GLU A 276 -31.98 20.98 18.51
CA GLU A 276 -31.41 19.72 18.99
C GLU A 276 -31.18 18.72 17.84
N GLN A 277 -32.16 18.55 16.94
CA GLN A 277 -32.02 17.72 15.76
C GLN A 277 -30.91 18.21 14.83
N GLN A 278 -30.85 19.51 14.55
CA GLN A 278 -29.80 20.11 13.72
C GLN A 278 -28.42 19.94 14.37
N ASN A 279 -28.31 20.13 15.69
CA ASN A 279 -27.06 19.92 16.43
C ASN A 279 -26.64 18.43 16.42
N GLY A 280 -27.58 17.49 16.47
CA GLY A 280 -27.31 16.06 16.32
C GLY A 280 -26.74 15.73 14.93
N ILE A 281 -27.38 16.23 13.86
CA ILE A 281 -26.91 16.06 12.48
C ILE A 281 -25.52 16.67 12.32
N ARG A 282 -25.32 17.90 12.80
CA ARG A 282 -24.02 18.56 12.84
C ARG A 282 -23.00 17.68 13.55
N SER A 283 -23.19 17.33 14.81
CA SER A 283 -22.23 16.49 15.56
C SER A 283 -21.81 15.21 14.81
N THR A 284 -22.76 14.56 14.10
CA THR A 284 -22.51 13.39 13.27
C THR A 284 -21.63 13.72 12.06
N ILE A 285 -21.92 14.81 11.34
CA ILE A 285 -21.11 15.26 10.20
C ILE A 285 -19.72 15.69 10.68
N SER A 286 -19.58 16.34 11.85
CA SER A 286 -18.26 16.69 12.42
C SER A 286 -17.43 15.43 12.65
N ALA A 287 -18.00 14.43 13.32
CA ALA A 287 -17.30 13.17 13.59
C ALA A 287 -16.88 12.45 12.30
N GLN A 288 -17.71 12.51 11.26
CA GLN A 288 -17.34 11.98 9.94
C GLN A 288 -16.20 12.76 9.28
N ILE A 289 -16.22 14.11 9.35
CA ILE A 289 -15.13 14.96 8.84
C ILE A 289 -13.84 14.65 9.60
N ASP A 290 -13.89 14.53 10.92
CA ASP A 290 -12.73 14.24 11.77
C ASP A 290 -12.11 12.88 11.42
N THR A 291 -12.95 11.85 11.22
CA THR A 291 -12.49 10.51 10.78
C THR A 291 -11.80 10.57 9.42
N ARG A 292 -12.31 11.38 8.48
CA ARG A 292 -11.70 11.55 7.15
C ARG A 292 -10.41 12.38 7.19
N LEU A 293 -10.34 13.38 8.07
CA LEU A 293 -9.11 14.14 8.32
C LEU A 293 -8.02 13.24 8.92
N GLU A 294 -8.39 12.32 9.82
CA GLU A 294 -7.46 11.32 10.33
C GLU A 294 -6.99 10.37 9.22
N GLU A 295 -7.89 9.87 8.38
CA GLU A 295 -7.55 9.06 7.20
C GLU A 295 -6.59 9.82 6.25
N MET A 296 -6.86 11.09 5.96
CA MET A 296 -6.00 11.94 5.15
C MET A 296 -4.61 12.12 5.77
N SER A 297 -4.53 12.35 7.09
CA SER A 297 -3.25 12.46 7.80
C SER A 297 -2.43 11.17 7.73
N ARG A 298 -3.11 10.01 7.78
CA ARG A 298 -2.47 8.70 7.63
C ARG A 298 -1.90 8.52 6.22
N LEU A 299 -2.65 8.90 5.18
CA LEU A 299 -2.18 8.86 3.79
C LEU A 299 -1.01 9.82 3.54
N GLN A 300 -1.04 11.02 4.12
CA GLN A 300 0.09 11.95 4.06
C GLN A 300 1.34 11.38 4.75
N GLY A 301 1.16 10.68 5.87
CA GLY A 301 2.23 9.91 6.51
C GLY A 301 2.78 8.79 5.63
N GLU A 302 1.92 8.09 4.89
CA GLU A 302 2.32 7.07 3.91
C GLU A 302 3.15 7.67 2.77
N VAL A 303 2.77 8.83 2.22
CA VAL A 303 3.58 9.55 1.21
C VAL A 303 4.95 9.94 1.75
N ALA A 304 5.01 10.44 3.00
CA ALA A 304 6.27 10.79 3.65
C ALA A 304 7.17 9.55 3.84
N ALA A 305 6.60 8.43 4.28
CA ALA A 305 7.33 7.15 4.42
C ALA A 305 7.84 6.63 3.07
N ILE A 306 7.02 6.69 2.01
CA ILE A 306 7.46 6.35 0.65
C ILE A 306 8.61 7.27 0.21
N GLY A 307 8.57 8.55 0.59
CA GLY A 307 9.66 9.50 0.36
C GLY A 307 10.95 9.14 1.08
N THR A 308 10.89 8.68 2.33
CA THR A 308 12.08 8.22 3.06
C THR A 308 12.64 6.93 2.48
N ASP A 309 11.76 5.98 2.12
CA ASP A 309 12.16 4.70 1.51
C ASP A 309 12.82 4.92 0.14
N GLU A 310 12.31 5.86 -0.65
CA GLU A 310 12.92 6.27 -1.92
C GLU A 310 14.35 6.81 -1.68
N GLN A 311 14.52 7.70 -0.70
CA GLN A 311 15.83 8.27 -0.38
C GLN A 311 16.80 7.21 0.14
N GLU A 312 16.35 6.29 0.99
CA GLU A 312 17.16 5.20 1.52
C GLU A 312 17.60 4.25 0.41
N ARG A 313 16.67 3.86 -0.48
CA ARG A 313 16.98 2.95 -1.60
C ARG A 313 17.91 3.61 -2.63
N ILE A 314 17.70 4.88 -2.96
CA ILE A 314 18.61 5.66 -3.80
C ILE A 314 19.98 5.80 -3.13
N GLY A 315 20.00 6.03 -1.81
CA GLY A 315 21.22 6.10 -1.01
C GLY A 315 22.02 4.80 -1.06
N ALA A 316 21.34 3.66 -0.89
CA ALA A 316 21.94 2.32 -0.96
C ALA A 316 22.55 2.05 -2.36
N ILE A 317 21.83 2.35 -3.44
CA ILE A 317 22.32 2.17 -4.82
C ILE A 317 23.55 3.05 -5.10
N LYS A 318 23.56 4.28 -4.57
CA LYS A 318 24.73 5.17 -4.72
C LYS A 318 25.94 4.72 -3.90
N ALA A 319 25.70 4.19 -2.69
CA ALA A 319 26.74 3.76 -1.77
C ALA A 319 27.39 2.42 -2.18
N GLU A 320 26.71 1.60 -2.97
CA GLU A 320 27.22 0.30 -3.44
C GLU A 320 28.53 0.47 -4.25
N PRO A 321 29.66 -0.12 -3.80
CA PRO A 321 30.92 -0.04 -4.53
C PRO A 321 30.96 -1.06 -5.68
N ARG A 322 30.62 -0.64 -6.91
CA ARG A 322 30.69 -1.48 -8.13
C ARG A 322 32.10 -1.53 -8.71
N ARG A 323 33.07 -2.01 -7.92
CA ARG A 323 34.49 -2.10 -8.31
C ARG A 323 34.96 -3.52 -8.60
N ASP A 324 34.07 -4.50 -8.53
CA ASP A 324 34.43 -5.90 -8.72
C ASP A 324 34.89 -6.18 -10.15
N ILE A 325 35.84 -7.10 -10.28
CA ILE A 325 36.38 -7.51 -11.60
C ILE A 325 35.23 -8.00 -12.48
N LEU A 326 34.30 -8.78 -11.94
CA LEU A 326 33.13 -9.26 -12.68
C LEU A 326 32.30 -8.10 -13.24
N THR A 327 31.99 -7.10 -12.42
CA THR A 327 31.24 -5.92 -12.88
C THR A 327 31.99 -5.14 -13.95
N GLN A 328 33.31 -5.03 -13.85
CA GLN A 328 34.15 -4.38 -14.87
C GLN A 328 34.19 -5.18 -16.16
N THR A 329 34.30 -6.52 -16.10
CA THR A 329 34.29 -7.38 -17.29
C THR A 329 32.96 -7.37 -18.00
N LEU A 330 31.85 -7.32 -17.24
CA LEU A 330 30.51 -7.28 -17.78
C LEU A 330 30.24 -5.91 -18.42
N ALA A 331 30.65 -4.82 -17.77
CA ALA A 331 30.61 -3.48 -18.36
C ALA A 331 31.46 -3.38 -19.63
N LEU A 332 32.67 -3.97 -19.67
CA LEU A 332 33.49 -4.05 -20.87
C LEU A 332 32.78 -4.84 -21.99
N HIS A 333 32.14 -5.97 -21.67
CA HIS A 333 31.40 -6.76 -22.65
C HIS A 333 30.18 -6.01 -23.21
N ARG A 334 29.48 -5.23 -22.37
CA ARG A 334 28.40 -4.36 -22.84
C ARG A 334 28.92 -3.22 -23.71
N LEU A 335 30.06 -2.62 -23.36
CA LEU A 335 30.72 -1.61 -24.19
C LEU A 335 31.01 -2.17 -25.59
N PHE A 336 31.43 -3.44 -25.68
CA PHE A 336 31.63 -4.13 -26.95
C PHE A 336 30.33 -4.34 -27.73
N ASN A 337 29.24 -4.72 -27.06
CA ASN A 337 27.94 -5.00 -27.70
C ASN A 337 27.15 -3.74 -28.06
N ALA A 338 27.38 -2.61 -27.38
CA ALA A 338 26.63 -1.37 -27.58
C ALA A 338 26.83 -0.74 -28.97
N GLY A 339 27.82 -1.19 -29.75
CA GLY A 339 27.96 -0.86 -31.18
C GLY A 339 28.27 0.59 -31.51
N GLN A 340 28.37 1.48 -30.51
CA GLN A 340 28.85 2.85 -30.69
C GLN A 340 30.32 2.83 -31.16
N GLU A 341 30.77 3.89 -31.84
CA GLU A 341 32.14 3.97 -32.42
C GLU A 341 33.25 3.61 -31.39
N GLY A 342 33.05 3.96 -30.12
CA GLY A 342 33.95 3.61 -29.02
C GLY A 342 33.97 2.11 -28.66
N GLY A 343 32.87 1.39 -28.82
CA GLY A 343 32.76 -0.05 -28.54
C GLY A 343 33.48 -0.91 -29.57
N GLN A 344 33.35 -0.55 -30.86
CA GLN A 344 34.10 -1.20 -31.93
C GLN A 344 35.61 -0.94 -31.79
N PHE A 345 35.99 0.29 -31.44
CA PHE A 345 37.38 0.61 -31.15
C PHE A 345 37.94 -0.23 -29.98
N ALA A 346 37.18 -0.37 -28.89
CA ALA A 346 37.61 -1.16 -27.74
C ALA A 346 37.77 -2.65 -28.06
N LEU A 347 36.89 -3.22 -28.89
CA LEU A 347 37.01 -4.59 -29.41
C LEU A 347 38.26 -4.78 -30.28
N ILE A 348 38.50 -3.85 -31.20
CA ILE A 348 39.68 -3.88 -32.07
C ILE A 348 40.94 -3.74 -31.22
N ALA A 349 40.97 -2.82 -30.26
CA ALA A 349 42.09 -2.65 -29.33
C ALA A 349 42.34 -3.91 -28.50
N TYR A 350 41.29 -4.57 -28.01
CA TYR A 350 41.39 -5.87 -27.33
C TYR A 350 42.02 -6.94 -28.24
N GLY A 351 41.53 -7.06 -29.47
CA GLY A 351 42.06 -7.99 -30.47
C GLY A 351 43.51 -7.70 -30.86
N VAL A 352 43.86 -6.43 -31.04
CA VAL A 352 45.23 -5.97 -31.35
C VAL A 352 46.18 -6.28 -30.20
N LEU A 353 45.79 -6.02 -28.95
CA LEU A 353 46.61 -6.35 -27.78
C LEU A 353 46.78 -7.86 -27.62
N ALA A 354 45.72 -8.64 -27.78
CA ALA A 354 45.79 -10.11 -27.75
C ALA A 354 46.72 -10.66 -28.85
N LEU A 355 46.60 -10.14 -30.07
CA LEU A 355 47.44 -10.53 -31.20
C LEU A 355 48.89 -10.08 -31.01
N LEU A 356 49.13 -8.91 -30.40
CA LEU A 356 50.48 -8.43 -30.07
C LEU A 356 51.18 -9.37 -29.09
N PHE A 357 50.52 -9.76 -27.99
CA PHE A 357 51.10 -10.71 -27.03
C PHE A 357 51.30 -12.11 -27.62
N MET A 358 50.34 -12.58 -28.41
CA MET A 358 50.48 -13.83 -29.16
C MET A 358 51.66 -13.77 -30.15
N LEU A 359 51.86 -12.63 -30.82
CA LEU A 359 52.99 -12.42 -31.73
C LEU A 359 54.30 -12.48 -30.94
N VAL A 360 54.41 -11.74 -29.84
CA VAL A 360 55.62 -11.73 -28.98
C VAL A 360 56.00 -13.15 -28.54
N ASP A 361 55.04 -13.97 -28.13
CA ASP A 361 55.26 -15.36 -27.71
C ASP A 361 55.61 -16.31 -28.89
N THR A 362 55.21 -15.96 -30.11
CA THR A 362 55.49 -16.73 -31.33
C THR A 362 56.73 -16.25 -32.08
N ILE A 363 57.35 -15.13 -31.69
CA ILE A 363 58.61 -14.64 -32.28
C ILE A 363 59.67 -15.74 -32.35
N PRO A 364 59.97 -16.51 -31.28
CA PRO A 364 60.98 -17.56 -31.35
C PRO A 364 60.65 -18.64 -32.39
N LEU A 365 59.38 -18.96 -32.56
CA LEU A 365 58.93 -19.94 -33.57
C LEU A 365 59.07 -19.40 -34.99
N ILE A 366 58.61 -18.17 -35.21
CA ILE A 366 58.71 -17.50 -36.51
C ILE A 366 60.18 -17.45 -36.92
N VAL A 367 61.07 -17.02 -36.02
CA VAL A 367 62.52 -16.97 -36.27
C VAL A 367 63.08 -18.36 -36.59
N LYS A 368 62.71 -19.41 -35.83
CA LYS A 368 63.20 -20.77 -36.09
C LYS A 368 62.65 -21.35 -37.41
N PHE A 369 61.44 -21.00 -37.81
CA PHE A 369 60.83 -21.43 -39.07
C PHE A 369 61.52 -20.80 -40.30
N PHE A 370 61.88 -19.52 -40.22
CA PHE A 370 62.56 -18.81 -41.32
C PHE A 370 64.09 -19.00 -41.33
N SER A 371 64.68 -19.48 -40.24
CA SER A 371 66.12 -19.77 -40.16
C SER A 371 66.45 -21.05 -40.93
N LYS A 372 67.59 -21.03 -41.65
CA LYS A 372 68.11 -22.23 -42.32
C LYS A 372 68.44 -23.33 -41.29
N PRO A 373 68.33 -24.62 -41.66
CA PRO A 373 68.72 -25.74 -40.78
C PRO A 373 70.17 -25.56 -40.34
N GLY A 374 70.43 -25.65 -39.04
CA GLY A 374 71.79 -25.53 -38.52
C GLY A 374 72.61 -26.82 -38.75
N PRO A 375 73.96 -26.77 -38.63
CA PRO A 375 74.80 -27.98 -38.72
C PRO A 375 74.43 -29.07 -37.70
N TYR A 376 73.98 -28.66 -36.51
CA TYR A 376 73.49 -29.58 -35.48
C TYR A 376 72.22 -30.31 -35.91
N ASP A 377 71.26 -29.58 -36.49
CA ASP A 377 70.00 -30.16 -36.99
C ASP A 377 70.29 -31.23 -38.06
N THR A 378 71.28 -30.98 -38.93
CA THR A 378 71.68 -31.94 -39.97
C THR A 378 72.37 -33.20 -39.42
N LEU A 379 73.21 -33.09 -38.38
CA LEU A 379 73.91 -34.24 -37.81
C LEU A 379 72.92 -35.18 -37.10
N VAL A 380 72.02 -34.61 -36.31
CA VAL A 380 71.00 -35.36 -35.57
C VAL A 380 70.02 -36.05 -36.52
N ASP A 381 69.63 -35.38 -37.62
CA ASP A 381 68.74 -35.98 -38.62
C ASP A 381 69.43 -37.12 -39.38
N CYS A 382 70.73 -37.02 -39.67
CA CYS A 382 71.51 -38.10 -40.31
C CYS A 382 71.55 -39.38 -39.47
N GLU A 383 71.79 -39.25 -38.16
CA GLU A 383 71.84 -40.42 -37.27
C GLU A 383 70.49 -41.14 -37.20
N GLU A 384 69.39 -40.40 -37.10
CA GLU A 384 68.07 -41.04 -37.07
C GLU A 384 67.71 -41.73 -38.37
N VAL A 385 67.97 -41.10 -39.52
CA VAL A 385 67.74 -41.75 -40.81
C VAL A 385 68.57 -43.04 -40.90
N ARG A 386 69.82 -43.03 -40.41
CA ARG A 386 70.66 -44.23 -40.36
C ARG A 386 70.03 -45.30 -39.46
N PHE A 387 69.63 -44.94 -38.24
CA PHE A 387 69.00 -45.88 -37.29
C PHE A 387 67.67 -46.45 -37.80
N ASP A 388 66.80 -45.63 -38.38
CA ASP A 388 65.53 -46.10 -38.95
C ASP A 388 65.76 -47.07 -40.10
N THR A 389 66.76 -46.78 -40.95
CA THR A 389 67.14 -47.65 -42.06
C THR A 389 67.72 -48.98 -41.57
N GLU A 390 68.63 -48.94 -40.58
CA GLU A 390 69.21 -50.13 -39.95
C GLU A 390 68.15 -50.99 -39.26
N ARG A 391 67.23 -50.36 -38.52
CA ARG A 391 66.11 -51.05 -37.86
C ARG A 391 65.19 -51.74 -38.86
N GLN A 392 64.82 -51.05 -39.94
CA GLN A 392 63.99 -51.65 -40.99
C GLN A 392 64.71 -52.80 -41.69
N ALA A 393 66.02 -52.67 -41.93
CA ALA A 393 66.83 -53.74 -42.49
C ALA A 393 66.89 -54.96 -41.55
N PHE A 394 67.07 -54.73 -40.25
CA PHE A 394 67.07 -55.78 -39.23
C PHE A 394 65.72 -56.50 -39.11
N LEU A 395 64.60 -55.76 -39.09
CA LEU A 395 63.27 -56.38 -39.04
C LEU A 395 63.02 -57.26 -40.28
N LYS A 396 63.38 -56.77 -41.48
CA LYS A 396 63.26 -57.56 -42.71
C LYS A 396 64.16 -58.79 -42.73
N SER A 397 65.38 -58.70 -42.20
CA SER A 397 66.28 -59.86 -42.12
C SER A 397 65.82 -60.87 -41.07
N TYR A 398 65.29 -60.39 -39.94
CA TYR A 398 64.70 -61.22 -38.90
C TYR A 398 63.45 -61.96 -39.40
N ASP A 399 62.52 -61.26 -40.05
CA ASP A 399 61.32 -61.86 -40.63
C ASP A 399 61.69 -62.96 -41.65
N ARG A 400 62.68 -62.70 -42.50
CA ARG A 400 63.20 -63.69 -43.45
C ARG A 400 63.82 -64.91 -42.76
N TYR A 401 64.62 -64.69 -41.71
CA TYR A 401 65.22 -65.77 -40.92
C TYR A 401 64.13 -66.63 -40.25
N MET A 402 63.09 -66.00 -39.72
CA MET A 402 61.95 -66.70 -39.11
C MET A 402 61.14 -67.51 -40.13
N GLU A 403 60.93 -66.98 -41.35
CA GLU A 403 60.30 -67.73 -42.45
C GLU A 403 61.14 -68.93 -42.89
N GLU A 404 62.47 -68.79 -43.01
CA GLU A 404 63.37 -69.90 -43.35
C GLU A 404 63.39 -70.99 -42.27
N LEU A 405 63.36 -70.61 -40.98
CA LEU A 405 63.27 -71.57 -39.88
C LEU A 405 61.95 -72.33 -39.90
N ALA A 406 60.84 -71.62 -40.13
CA ALA A 406 59.51 -72.22 -40.23
C ALA A 406 59.36 -73.15 -41.45
N GLY A 407 60.12 -72.90 -42.53
CA GLY A 407 60.17 -73.75 -43.73
C GLY A 407 61.12 -74.95 -43.65
N SER A 408 61.94 -75.06 -42.60
CA SER A 408 62.89 -76.16 -42.44
C SER A 408 62.19 -77.48 -42.09
N ARG A 409 62.50 -78.52 -42.86
CA ARG A 409 61.82 -79.85 -42.88
C ARG A 409 61.86 -80.64 -41.56
N LEU A 410 62.56 -80.15 -40.53
CA LEU A 410 62.63 -80.77 -39.20
C LEU A 410 61.45 -80.39 -38.28
N LEU A 411 60.63 -79.41 -38.64
CA LEU A 411 59.49 -78.94 -37.80
C LEU A 411 58.10 -79.35 -38.32
N HIS A 412 58.01 -80.07 -39.44
CA HIS A 412 56.73 -80.42 -40.08
C HIS A 412 56.00 -81.64 -39.49
N LEU A 413 56.36 -82.13 -38.29
CA LEU A 413 55.65 -83.25 -37.63
C LEU A 413 54.76 -82.87 -36.44
N SER A 414 54.52 -81.58 -36.17
CA SER A 414 53.46 -81.20 -35.21
C SER A 414 52.94 -79.77 -35.36
N PRO A 415 51.93 -79.52 -36.22
CA PRO A 415 51.33 -78.19 -36.40
C PRO A 415 50.40 -77.74 -35.26
N HIS A 416 50.28 -78.51 -34.17
CA HIS A 416 49.28 -78.27 -33.13
C HIS A 416 49.81 -77.93 -31.73
N ASN A 417 51.12 -77.79 -31.55
CA ASN A 417 51.67 -77.54 -30.21
C ASN A 417 52.71 -76.39 -30.17
N LYS A 418 52.23 -75.18 -30.47
CA LYS A 418 52.94 -73.90 -30.23
C LYS A 418 53.51 -73.70 -28.80
N PRO A 419 52.91 -74.22 -27.71
CA PRO A 419 53.54 -74.08 -26.38
C PRO A 419 54.78 -74.96 -26.19
N LEU A 420 54.88 -76.11 -26.87
CA LEU A 420 56.06 -76.98 -26.82
C LEU A 420 57.24 -76.38 -27.59
N GLU A 421 56.95 -75.69 -28.68
CA GLU A 421 57.92 -74.91 -29.45
C GLU A 421 58.51 -73.78 -28.59
N ARG A 422 57.67 -73.03 -27.86
CA ARG A 422 58.13 -72.04 -26.86
C ARG A 422 58.88 -72.68 -25.70
N ALA A 423 58.46 -73.84 -25.21
CA ALA A 423 59.12 -74.53 -24.11
C ALA A 423 60.49 -75.13 -24.50
N LEU A 424 60.66 -75.54 -25.75
CA LEU A 424 61.96 -75.98 -26.29
C LEU A 424 62.91 -74.79 -26.48
N ILE A 425 62.41 -73.65 -26.98
CA ILE A 425 63.19 -72.41 -27.12
C ILE A 425 63.59 -71.88 -25.73
N GLU A 426 62.65 -71.80 -24.77
CA GLU A 426 62.94 -71.44 -23.37
C GLU A 426 63.82 -72.49 -22.67
N GLY A 427 63.71 -73.77 -23.03
CA GLY A 427 64.52 -74.86 -22.48
C GLY A 427 65.98 -74.78 -22.91
N VAL A 428 66.27 -74.38 -24.15
CA VAL A 428 67.63 -74.14 -24.64
C VAL A 428 68.25 -72.92 -23.95
N ASP A 429 67.48 -71.83 -23.78
CA ASP A 429 67.94 -70.64 -23.07
C ASP A 429 68.17 -70.90 -21.58
N ARG A 430 67.31 -71.70 -20.92
CA ARG A 430 67.54 -72.17 -19.55
C ARG A 430 68.77 -73.06 -19.44
N SER A 431 69.02 -73.92 -20.42
CA SER A 431 70.20 -74.81 -20.40
C SER A 431 71.50 -74.01 -20.54
N ARG A 432 71.50 -72.97 -21.38
CA ARG A 432 72.64 -72.06 -21.53
C ARG A 432 72.84 -71.20 -20.29
N ALA A 433 71.77 -70.60 -19.76
CA ALA A 433 71.81 -69.82 -18.53
C ALA A 433 72.22 -70.68 -17.31
N ALA A 434 71.77 -71.92 -17.24
CA ALA A 434 72.19 -72.88 -16.20
C ALA A 434 73.68 -73.21 -16.30
N LYS A 435 74.21 -73.37 -17.52
CA LYS A 435 75.65 -73.58 -17.72
C LYS A 435 76.47 -72.37 -17.26
N GLU A 436 76.10 -71.16 -17.69
CA GLU A 436 76.80 -69.92 -17.32
C GLU A 436 76.71 -69.67 -15.79
N PHE A 437 75.57 -69.98 -15.18
CA PHE A 437 75.38 -69.90 -13.72
C PHE A 437 76.23 -70.91 -12.96
N MET A 438 76.30 -72.17 -13.43
CA MET A 438 77.14 -73.21 -12.82
C MET A 438 78.63 -72.90 -12.97
N GLU A 439 79.06 -72.38 -14.13
CA GLU A 439 80.45 -71.93 -14.32
C GLU A 439 80.80 -70.80 -13.33
N HIS A 440 79.91 -69.82 -13.15
CA HIS A 440 80.11 -68.75 -12.18
C HIS A 440 80.15 -69.25 -10.72
N LEU A 441 79.30 -70.22 -10.34
CA LEU A 441 79.36 -70.80 -8.99
C LEU A 441 80.66 -71.57 -8.74
N LEU A 442 81.16 -72.30 -9.74
CA LEU A 442 82.45 -73.01 -9.66
C LEU A 442 83.62 -72.04 -9.56
N ASP A 443 83.58 -70.91 -10.27
CA ASP A 443 84.61 -69.87 -10.15
C ASP A 443 84.61 -69.22 -8.76
N LEU A 444 83.44 -68.99 -8.17
CA LEU A 444 83.32 -68.50 -6.79
C LEU A 444 83.84 -69.51 -5.77
N GLU A 445 83.52 -70.79 -5.93
CA GLU A 445 84.04 -71.86 -5.07
C GLU A 445 85.57 -71.91 -5.12
N ARG A 446 86.13 -71.88 -6.34
CA ARG A 446 87.58 -71.91 -6.54
C ARG A 446 88.29 -70.69 -5.93
N ALA A 447 87.74 -69.49 -6.14
CA ALA A 447 88.30 -68.27 -5.58
C ALA A 447 88.22 -68.25 -4.04
N PHE A 448 87.15 -68.81 -3.47
CA PHE A 448 86.99 -68.92 -2.02
C PHE A 448 87.96 -69.95 -1.44
N GLU A 449 88.10 -71.12 -2.06
CA GLU A 449 89.03 -72.17 -1.63
C GLU A 449 90.49 -71.69 -1.69
N GLU A 450 90.89 -70.98 -2.75
CA GLU A 450 92.21 -70.36 -2.86
C GLU A 450 92.47 -69.42 -1.67
N ARG A 451 91.54 -68.52 -1.35
CA ARG A 451 91.68 -67.60 -0.19
C ARG A 451 91.70 -68.30 1.16
N VAL A 452 90.85 -69.31 1.35
CA VAL A 452 90.85 -70.11 2.58
C VAL A 452 92.16 -70.88 2.73
N SER A 453 92.72 -71.39 1.63
CA SER A 453 94.00 -72.08 1.64
C SER A 453 95.17 -71.14 2.00
N GLU A 454 95.16 -69.91 1.48
CA GLU A 454 96.14 -68.87 1.82
C GLU A 454 96.05 -68.48 3.29
N GLU A 455 94.84 -68.24 3.81
CA GLU A 455 94.63 -67.91 5.23
C GLU A 455 95.01 -69.09 6.13
N ARG A 456 94.73 -70.33 5.73
CA ARG A 456 95.19 -71.53 6.45
C ARG A 456 96.72 -71.64 6.46
N ALA A 457 97.39 -71.31 5.36
CA ALA A 457 98.85 -71.29 5.30
C ALA A 457 99.45 -70.22 6.21
N GLN A 458 98.87 -69.01 6.23
CA GLN A 458 99.29 -67.93 7.13
C GLN A 458 99.05 -68.26 8.62
N LEU A 459 97.97 -68.98 8.92
CA LEU A 459 97.68 -69.44 10.30
C LEU A 459 98.57 -70.59 10.73
N ALA A 460 98.99 -71.47 9.82
CA ALA A 460 99.95 -72.54 10.09
C ALA A 460 101.34 -71.98 10.45
N GLU A 461 101.76 -70.88 9.82
CA GLU A 461 103.00 -70.18 10.15
C GLU A 461 102.95 -69.51 11.55
N LYS A 462 101.76 -69.13 12.01
CA LYS A 462 101.50 -68.45 13.30
C LYS A 462 100.95 -69.37 14.40
N ALA A 463 101.14 -70.69 14.27
CA ALA A 463 100.53 -71.73 15.10
C ALA A 463 100.82 -71.66 16.63
N GLY A 464 101.70 -70.77 17.08
CA GLY A 464 102.03 -70.55 18.49
C GLY A 464 101.11 -69.58 19.25
N GLU A 465 100.31 -68.75 18.58
CA GLU A 465 99.47 -67.73 19.24
C GLU A 465 98.03 -68.21 19.51
N LYS A 466 97.48 -67.92 20.70
CA LYS A 466 96.06 -68.19 21.03
C LYS A 466 95.08 -67.55 20.04
N SER A 467 95.46 -66.41 19.45
CA SER A 467 94.71 -65.69 18.41
C SER A 467 94.55 -66.52 17.11
N ALA A 468 95.55 -67.34 16.78
CA ALA A 468 95.52 -68.17 15.57
C ALA A 468 94.46 -69.27 15.66
N ARG A 469 94.26 -69.89 16.84
CA ARG A 469 93.18 -70.88 17.04
C ARG A 469 91.79 -70.29 16.92
N SER A 470 91.55 -69.10 17.50
CA SER A 470 90.25 -68.43 17.35
C SER A 470 89.96 -68.05 15.91
N ARG A 471 90.98 -67.61 15.16
CA ARG A 471 90.83 -67.27 13.74
C ARG A 471 90.60 -68.51 12.87
N ALA A 472 91.24 -69.64 13.18
CA ALA A 472 90.98 -70.90 12.49
C ALA A 472 89.52 -71.37 12.67
N ALA A 473 88.98 -71.29 13.89
CA ALA A 473 87.58 -71.63 14.15
C ALA A 473 86.60 -70.71 13.42
N ILE A 474 86.91 -69.40 13.32
CA ILE A 474 86.10 -68.45 12.56
C ILE A 474 86.14 -68.78 11.06
N LEU A 475 87.31 -69.13 10.50
CA LEU A 475 87.43 -69.51 9.09
C LEU A 475 86.63 -70.78 8.76
N GLU A 476 86.58 -71.75 9.68
CA GLU A 476 85.79 -72.97 9.53
C GLU A 476 84.29 -72.65 9.51
N GLN A 477 83.82 -71.80 10.42
CA GLN A 477 82.43 -71.33 10.43
C GLN A 477 82.07 -70.57 9.15
N ILE A 478 82.96 -69.70 8.65
CA ILE A 478 82.75 -68.97 7.40
C ILE A 478 82.66 -69.95 6.22
N ALA A 479 83.55 -70.95 6.15
CA ALA A 479 83.51 -71.96 5.10
C ALA A 479 82.19 -72.75 5.12
N GLU A 480 81.74 -73.22 6.29
CA GLU A 480 80.46 -73.93 6.41
C GLU A 480 79.27 -73.08 5.93
N THR A 481 79.21 -71.81 6.32
CA THR A 481 78.13 -70.92 5.87
C THR A 481 78.16 -70.65 4.36
N PHE A 482 79.35 -70.52 3.76
CA PHE A 482 79.51 -70.29 2.33
C PHE A 482 79.04 -71.50 1.50
N TYR A 483 79.46 -72.71 1.86
CA TYR A 483 79.01 -73.93 1.19
C TYR A 483 77.52 -74.21 1.40
N GLY A 484 76.94 -73.77 2.53
CA GLY A 484 75.50 -73.76 2.76
C GLY A 484 74.75 -72.87 1.75
N ASP A 485 75.15 -71.61 1.63
CA ASP A 485 74.52 -70.65 0.70
C ASP A 485 74.66 -71.07 -0.77
N LEU A 486 75.81 -71.63 -1.16
CA LEU A 486 76.04 -72.12 -2.53
C LEU A 486 75.06 -73.25 -2.88
N ARG A 487 74.83 -74.18 -1.96
CA ARG A 487 73.89 -75.30 -2.12
C ARG A 487 72.44 -74.81 -2.22
N ASP A 488 72.05 -73.85 -1.39
CA ASP A 488 70.70 -73.28 -1.39
C ASP A 488 70.42 -72.53 -2.70
N ARG A 489 71.39 -71.76 -3.20
CA ARG A 489 71.29 -71.08 -4.50
C ARG A 489 71.16 -72.08 -5.65
N MET A 490 71.96 -73.14 -5.64
CA MET A 490 71.86 -74.21 -6.64
C MET A 490 70.47 -74.87 -6.59
N ALA A 491 69.97 -75.23 -5.40
CA ALA A 491 68.64 -75.82 -5.26
C ALA A 491 67.53 -74.88 -5.75
N SER A 492 67.59 -73.59 -5.38
CA SER A 492 66.58 -72.59 -5.77
C SER A 492 66.52 -72.32 -7.28
N PHE A 493 67.65 -72.42 -7.99
CA PHE A 493 67.71 -72.20 -9.43
C PHE A 493 67.15 -73.38 -10.23
N PHE A 494 67.36 -74.62 -9.77
CA PHE A 494 66.86 -75.83 -10.43
C PHE A 494 65.43 -76.21 -10.02
N ASP A 495 64.94 -75.72 -8.87
CA ASP A 495 63.55 -75.89 -8.46
C ASP A 495 62.65 -74.80 -9.06
N GLY A 496 61.98 -75.16 -10.17
CA GLY A 496 61.16 -74.25 -10.96
C GLY A 496 59.95 -73.67 -10.23
N ASP A 497 59.49 -74.28 -9.14
CA ASP A 497 58.38 -73.77 -8.33
C ASP A 497 58.86 -72.86 -7.19
N ALA A 498 60.08 -73.08 -6.67
CA ALA A 498 60.71 -72.21 -5.67
C ALA A 498 61.13 -70.85 -6.25
N ALA A 499 61.65 -70.81 -7.49
CA ALA A 499 62.02 -69.58 -8.18
C ALA A 499 60.81 -68.64 -8.42
N ARG A 500 59.63 -69.21 -8.72
CA ARG A 500 58.37 -68.45 -8.83
C ARG A 500 57.89 -67.92 -7.48
N ALA A 501 58.03 -68.69 -6.41
CA ALA A 501 57.68 -68.27 -5.06
C ALA A 501 58.61 -67.17 -4.51
N ALA A 502 59.90 -67.22 -4.84
CA ALA A 502 60.88 -66.18 -4.48
C ALA A 502 60.61 -64.86 -5.22
N ALA A 503 60.25 -64.91 -6.51
CA ALA A 503 59.86 -63.73 -7.28
C ALA A 503 58.55 -63.10 -6.75
N ALA A 504 57.59 -63.91 -6.28
CA ALA A 504 56.34 -63.44 -5.69
C ALA A 504 56.53 -62.77 -4.31
N LYS A 505 57.58 -63.13 -3.55
CA LYS A 505 57.91 -62.51 -2.25
C LYS A 505 58.64 -61.16 -2.38
N GLY A 506 59.17 -60.81 -3.55
CA GLY A 506 59.83 -59.52 -3.81
C GLY A 506 58.88 -58.38 -4.19
N TRP A 507 57.58 -58.65 -4.29
CA TRP A 507 56.51 -57.71 -4.67
C TRP A 507 55.43 -57.62 -3.57
N ALA A 508 55.85 -57.66 -2.30
CA ALA A 508 55.03 -57.35 -1.13
C ALA A 508 55.75 -56.33 -0.24
#